data_AF-F0WZC3-F1
#
_entry.id   AF-F0WZC3-F1
#
_cell.length_a   1.000
_cell.length_b   1.000
_cell.length_c   1.000
_cell.angle_alpha   90.00
_cell.angle_beta   90.00
_cell.angle_gamma   90.00
#
_symmetry.space_group_name_H-M   'P 1'
#
loop_
_entity.id
_entity.type
_entity.pdbx_description
1 polymer ?
#
loop_
_entity_poly.entity_id
_entity_poly.type
_entity_poly.pdbx_seq_one_letter_code
_entity_poly.pdbx_strand_id
1 'polypeptide(L)'
;MSEQCDGRLSRYRVTEQQRRTVKAMPGSILMKILEDKNQAAQMQDDLRQRVRILQEQFQKQVSLNEKLMKQQQELLEAKQQVSYTEPFLHKLATEVAQRLRTCSLARWVLFEIRTGVGEGVDMERSREDGRTLVTNDADLPRPPIYRGSTQRKKRPFMDAYLVYQRKIDVMNQSTGTIFFVMSVGGA
;
A
#
# COMPACT_ATOMS: atom_id res chain seq x y z
N MET A 1 70.22 -24.47 -0.78
CA MET A 1 69.75 -25.06 -2.05
C MET A 1 68.46 -24.33 -2.39
N SER A 2 68.53 -23.33 -3.28
CA SER A 2 68.17 -23.46 -4.71
C SER A 2 66.65 -23.60 -4.85
N GLU A 3 65.90 -22.77 -5.59
CA GLU A 3 66.18 -21.73 -6.57
C GLU A 3 64.99 -20.77 -6.64
N GLN A 4 65.28 -19.54 -7.04
CA GLN A 4 64.34 -18.53 -7.52
C GLN A 4 63.37 -19.07 -8.58
N CYS A 5 62.11 -18.66 -8.51
CA CYS A 5 61.19 -18.66 -9.65
C CYS A 5 60.46 -17.31 -9.71
N ASP A 6 61.19 -16.25 -10.07
CA ASP A 6 60.61 -14.98 -10.51
C ASP A 6 60.07 -15.13 -11.94
N GLY A 7 58.76 -15.38 -12.04
CA GLY A 7 58.02 -15.54 -13.28
C GLY A 7 57.81 -14.22 -14.04
N ARG A 8 58.80 -13.87 -14.87
CA ARG A 8 58.69 -13.21 -16.19
C ARG A 8 57.60 -12.12 -16.38
N LEU A 9 57.97 -10.88 -16.09
CA LEU A 9 57.51 -9.74 -16.88
C LEU A 9 58.29 -9.72 -18.20
N SER A 10 57.71 -10.27 -19.27
CA SER A 10 58.25 -10.16 -20.63
C SER A 10 58.13 -8.70 -21.11
N ARG A 11 59.10 -7.88 -20.71
CA ARG A 11 59.30 -6.52 -21.19
C ARG A 11 59.79 -6.62 -22.64
N TYR A 12 58.95 -6.23 -23.60
CA TYR A 12 59.23 -6.25 -25.03
C TYR A 12 60.68 -5.82 -25.33
N ARG A 13 61.57 -6.79 -25.60
CA ARG A 13 62.95 -6.49 -26.04
C ARG A 13 62.92 -6.21 -27.54
N VAL A 14 62.87 -4.93 -27.89
CA VAL A 14 63.07 -4.47 -29.27
C VAL A 14 64.53 -4.74 -29.64
N THR A 15 64.78 -5.48 -30.72
CA THR A 15 66.13 -5.80 -31.18
C THR A 15 66.78 -4.61 -31.90
N GLU A 16 68.11 -4.51 -31.87
CA GLU A 16 68.86 -3.44 -32.57
C GLU A 16 68.57 -3.40 -34.08
N GLN A 17 68.34 -4.56 -34.70
CA GLN A 17 67.90 -4.65 -36.10
C GLN A 17 66.53 -3.99 -36.32
N GLN A 18 65.55 -4.22 -35.44
CA GLN A 18 64.24 -3.59 -35.54
C GLN A 18 64.31 -2.07 -35.38
N ARG A 19 65.23 -1.55 -34.55
CA ARG A 19 65.43 -0.09 -34.43
C ARG A 19 66.01 0.52 -35.70
N ARG A 20 66.93 -0.18 -36.36
CA ARG A 20 67.53 0.29 -37.62
C ARG A 20 66.51 0.30 -38.76
N THR A 21 65.67 -0.72 -38.85
CA THR A 21 64.62 -0.79 -39.89
C THR A 21 63.58 0.31 -39.70
N VAL A 22 63.11 0.56 -38.48
CA VAL A 22 62.15 1.64 -38.18
C VAL A 22 62.74 3.02 -38.45
N LYS A 23 64.02 3.26 -38.12
CA LYS A 23 64.71 4.53 -38.41
C LYS A 23 64.92 4.78 -39.91
N ALA A 24 65.02 3.72 -40.71
CA ALA A 24 65.18 3.82 -42.16
C ALA A 24 63.85 3.96 -42.92
N MET A 25 62.70 3.89 -42.23
CA MET A 25 61.39 4.03 -42.89
C MET A 25 61.06 5.50 -43.20
N PRO A 26 60.45 5.78 -44.37
CA PRO A 26 59.85 7.08 -44.67
C PRO A 26 58.81 7.49 -43.62
N GLY A 27 58.79 8.79 -43.25
CA GLY A 27 57.86 9.33 -42.26
C GLY A 27 56.37 9.09 -42.59
N SER A 28 56.01 9.03 -43.88
CA SER A 28 54.65 8.68 -44.33
C SER A 28 54.21 7.29 -43.85
N ILE A 29 55.12 6.31 -43.84
CA ILE A 29 54.81 4.95 -43.40
C ILE A 29 54.62 4.91 -41.88
N LEU A 30 55.44 5.66 -41.13
CA LEU A 30 55.32 5.75 -39.67
C LEU A 30 54.01 6.43 -39.24
N MET A 31 53.58 7.46 -39.97
CA MET A 31 52.29 8.12 -39.74
C MET A 31 51.13 7.16 -39.98
N LYS A 32 51.16 6.39 -41.06
CA LYS A 32 50.13 5.38 -41.35
C LYS A 32 50.07 4.30 -40.26
N ILE A 33 51.22 3.83 -39.77
CA ILE A 33 51.28 2.87 -38.66
C ILE A 33 50.69 3.47 -37.37
N LEU A 34 50.89 4.77 -37.13
CA LEU A 34 50.33 5.45 -35.96
C LEU A 34 48.81 5.60 -36.08
N GLU A 35 48.31 5.94 -37.27
CA GLU A 35 46.88 6.00 -37.56
C GLU A 35 46.21 4.64 -37.40
N ASP A 36 46.79 3.57 -37.97
CA ASP A 36 46.27 2.21 -37.85
C ASP A 36 46.24 1.76 -36.37
N LYS A 37 47.27 2.13 -35.59
CA LYS A 37 47.29 1.88 -34.14
C LYS A 37 46.20 2.64 -33.39
N ASN A 38 45.98 3.91 -33.74
CA ASN A 38 44.92 4.72 -33.13
C ASN A 38 43.53 4.18 -33.48
N GLN A 39 43.31 3.77 -34.74
CA GLN A 39 42.06 3.14 -35.18
C GLN A 39 41.82 1.81 -34.46
N ALA A 40 42.86 0.98 -34.28
CA ALA A 40 42.75 -0.27 -33.56
C ALA A 40 42.40 -0.05 -32.07
N ALA A 41 43.02 0.94 -31.42
CA ALA A 41 42.68 1.32 -30.05
C ALA A 41 41.23 1.81 -29.94
N GLN A 42 40.79 2.63 -30.89
CA GLN A 42 39.43 3.16 -30.92
C GLN A 42 38.38 2.04 -31.14
N MET A 43 38.64 1.09 -32.03
CA MET A 43 37.79 -0.10 -32.19
C MET A 43 37.74 -0.94 -30.91
N GLN A 44 38.86 -1.09 -30.22
CA GLN A 44 38.91 -1.83 -28.96
C GLN A 44 38.03 -1.16 -27.89
N ASP A 45 38.08 0.17 -27.79
CA ASP A 45 37.24 0.92 -26.85
C ASP A 45 35.75 0.88 -27.23
N ASP A 46 35.42 0.95 -28.52
CA ASP A 46 34.03 0.81 -28.99
C ASP A 46 33.46 -0.58 -28.65
N LEU A 47 34.25 -1.65 -28.87
CA LEU A 47 33.86 -3.00 -28.46
C LEU A 47 33.65 -3.10 -26.94
N ARG A 48 34.52 -2.49 -26.13
CA ARG A 48 34.37 -2.44 -24.67
C ARG A 48 33.12 -1.68 -24.24
N GLN A 49 32.75 -0.62 -24.95
CA GLN A 49 31.51 0.11 -24.70
C GLN A 49 30.30 -0.75 -25.06
N ARG A 50 30.30 -1.42 -26.22
CA ARG A 50 29.21 -2.31 -26.65
C ARG A 50 28.99 -3.46 -25.65
N VAL A 51 30.05 -4.09 -25.17
CA VAL A 51 29.95 -5.16 -24.16
C VAL A 51 29.33 -4.63 -22.86
N ARG A 52 29.72 -3.44 -22.40
CA ARG A 52 29.14 -2.81 -21.21
C ARG A 52 27.65 -2.53 -21.38
N ILE A 53 27.26 -1.92 -22.50
CA ILE A 53 25.85 -1.62 -22.80
C ILE A 53 25.02 -2.90 -22.84
N LEU A 54 25.52 -3.95 -23.51
CA LEU A 54 24.83 -5.24 -23.59
C LEU A 54 24.66 -5.88 -22.20
N GLN A 55 25.69 -5.79 -21.36
CA GLN A 55 25.63 -6.28 -19.98
C GLN A 55 24.58 -5.52 -19.16
N GLU A 56 24.52 -4.19 -19.26
CA GLU A 56 23.48 -3.38 -18.61
C GLU A 56 22.08 -3.72 -19.11
N GLN A 57 21.92 -3.97 -20.41
CA GLN A 57 20.63 -4.39 -20.98
C GLN A 57 20.19 -5.75 -20.42
N PHE A 58 21.10 -6.71 -20.35
CA PHE A 58 20.81 -8.02 -19.75
C PHE A 58 20.42 -7.87 -18.27
N GLN A 59 21.14 -7.04 -17.52
CA GLN A 59 20.85 -6.81 -16.10
C GLN A 59 19.49 -6.13 -15.90
N LYS A 60 19.14 -5.16 -16.76
CA LYS A 60 17.80 -4.56 -16.78
C LYS A 60 16.72 -5.61 -17.04
N GLN A 61 16.94 -6.51 -18.00
CA GLN A 61 15.98 -7.57 -18.31
C GLN A 61 15.79 -8.56 -17.15
N VAL A 62 16.87 -8.96 -16.48
CA VAL A 62 16.80 -9.78 -15.26
C VAL A 62 16.00 -9.06 -14.17
N SER A 63 16.26 -7.77 -13.94
CA SER A 63 15.54 -7.00 -12.92
C SER A 63 14.04 -6.87 -13.20
N LEU A 64 13.64 -6.76 -14.47
CA LEU A 64 12.24 -6.72 -14.87
C LEU A 64 11.57 -8.08 -14.65
N ASN A 65 12.25 -9.18 -14.98
CA ASN A 65 11.75 -10.53 -14.72
C ASN A 65 11.60 -10.80 -13.21
N GLU A 66 12.55 -10.37 -12.38
CA GLU A 66 12.43 -10.47 -10.93
C GLU A 66 11.21 -9.72 -10.39
N LYS A 67 10.96 -8.49 -10.88
CA LYS A 67 9.78 -7.71 -10.50
C LYS A 67 8.49 -8.39 -10.93
N LEU A 68 8.43 -8.93 -12.15
CA LEU A 68 7.26 -9.66 -12.64
C LEU A 68 6.97 -10.90 -11.78
N MET A 69 8.01 -11.66 -11.41
CA MET A 69 7.89 -12.81 -10.52
C MET A 69 7.37 -12.42 -9.13
N LYS A 70 7.87 -11.33 -8.55
CA LYS A 70 7.37 -10.80 -7.28
C LYS A 70 5.89 -10.41 -7.37
N GLN A 71 5.49 -9.72 -8.43
CA GLN A 71 4.08 -9.36 -8.65
C GLN A 71 3.18 -10.59 -8.80
N GLN A 72 3.64 -11.63 -9.52
CA GLN A 72 2.88 -12.89 -9.61
C GLN A 72 2.74 -13.57 -8.24
N GLN A 73 3.79 -13.57 -7.42
CA GLN A 73 3.76 -14.11 -6.07
C GLN A 73 2.78 -13.35 -5.17
N GLU A 74 2.84 -12.02 -5.16
CA GLU A 74 1.92 -11.17 -4.39
C GLU A 74 0.45 -11.41 -4.80
N LEU A 75 0.19 -11.58 -6.10
CA LEU A 75 -1.16 -11.89 -6.59
C LEU A 75 -1.64 -13.26 -6.09
N LEU A 76 -0.77 -14.28 -6.11
CA LEU A 76 -1.09 -15.60 -5.57
C LEU A 76 -1.40 -15.54 -4.06
N GLU A 77 -0.62 -14.79 -3.29
CA GLU A 77 -0.86 -14.60 -1.86
C GLU A 77 -2.18 -13.85 -1.59
N ALA A 78 -2.46 -12.78 -2.34
CA ALA A 78 -3.73 -12.06 -2.23
C ALA A 78 -4.93 -12.95 -2.58
N LYS A 79 -4.82 -13.76 -3.64
CA LYS A 79 -5.85 -14.74 -4.01
C LYS A 79 -6.04 -15.78 -2.91
N GLN A 80 -4.96 -16.24 -2.28
CA GLN A 80 -5.04 -17.17 -1.16
C GLN A 80 -5.76 -16.53 0.04
N GLN A 81 -5.46 -15.28 0.39
CA GLN A 81 -6.17 -14.56 1.45
C GLN A 81 -7.67 -14.40 1.15
N VAL A 82 -8.02 -14.05 -0.09
CA VAL A 82 -9.43 -13.98 -0.53
C VAL A 82 -10.10 -15.35 -0.42
N SER A 83 -9.40 -16.44 -0.74
CA SER A 83 -9.95 -17.80 -0.59
C SER A 83 -10.32 -18.17 0.86
N TYR A 84 -9.67 -17.57 1.86
CA TYR A 84 -10.04 -17.77 3.28
C TYR A 84 -11.24 -16.92 3.71
N THR A 85 -11.45 -15.76 3.09
CA THR A 85 -12.55 -14.85 3.42
C THR A 85 -13.83 -15.16 2.65
N GLU A 86 -13.74 -15.65 1.41
CA GLU A 86 -14.85 -16.13 0.58
C GLU A 86 -15.81 -17.10 1.30
N PRO A 87 -15.36 -18.21 1.95
CA PRO A 87 -16.26 -19.13 2.62
C PRO A 87 -16.93 -18.50 3.86
N PHE A 88 -16.23 -17.61 4.55
CA PHE A 88 -16.80 -16.87 5.68
C PHE A 88 -17.87 -15.88 5.21
N LEU A 89 -17.62 -15.15 4.12
CA LEU A 89 -18.59 -14.24 3.51
C LEU A 89 -19.80 -15.00 2.96
N HIS A 90 -19.59 -16.15 2.32
CA HIS A 90 -20.67 -17.00 1.84
C HIS A 90 -21.50 -17.57 3.00
N LYS A 91 -20.86 -17.98 4.10
CA LYS A 91 -21.54 -18.40 5.33
C LYS A 91 -22.34 -17.26 5.96
N LEU A 92 -21.78 -16.06 6.04
CA LEU A 92 -22.49 -14.89 6.57
C LEU A 92 -23.65 -14.47 5.64
N ALA A 93 -23.47 -14.54 4.33
CA ALA A 93 -24.51 -14.22 3.35
C ALA A 93 -25.68 -15.21 3.41
N THR A 94 -25.39 -16.50 3.51
CA THR A 94 -26.41 -17.55 3.71
C THR A 94 -27.11 -17.40 5.05
N GLU A 95 -26.38 -17.10 6.13
CA GLU A 95 -26.97 -16.82 7.44
C GLU A 95 -27.88 -15.58 7.42
N VAL A 96 -27.46 -14.49 6.78
CA VAL A 96 -28.28 -13.28 6.60
C VAL A 96 -29.49 -13.53 5.70
N ALA A 97 -29.38 -14.40 4.69
CA ALA A 97 -30.49 -14.77 3.82
C ALA A 97 -31.51 -15.69 4.52
N GLN A 98 -31.04 -16.59 5.39
CA GLN A 98 -31.87 -17.51 6.17
C GLN A 98 -32.50 -16.83 7.40
N ARG A 99 -31.85 -15.78 7.94
CA ARG A 99 -32.50 -14.87 8.88
C ARG A 99 -33.65 -14.21 8.15
N LEU A 100 -34.86 -14.76 8.32
CA LEU A 100 -36.11 -14.10 7.96
C LEU A 100 -35.97 -12.62 8.36
N ARG A 101 -36.23 -11.70 7.44
CA ARG A 101 -36.24 -10.24 7.70
C ARG A 101 -37.38 -9.82 8.65
N THR A 102 -37.78 -10.69 9.57
CA THR A 102 -38.79 -10.43 10.59
C THR A 102 -38.33 -9.35 11.55
N CYS A 103 -37.03 -9.25 11.86
CA CYS A 103 -36.57 -8.30 12.87
C CYS A 103 -36.29 -6.87 12.35
N SER A 104 -35.91 -6.69 11.08
CA SER A 104 -35.67 -5.33 10.55
C SER A 104 -36.95 -4.69 10.06
N LEU A 105 -37.83 -5.41 9.35
CA LEU A 105 -39.11 -4.85 8.91
C LEU A 105 -40.04 -4.57 10.10
N ALA A 106 -40.12 -5.48 11.09
CA ALA A 106 -40.93 -5.23 12.29
C ALA A 106 -40.38 -4.07 13.14
N ARG A 107 -39.05 -3.87 13.18
CA ARG A 107 -38.46 -2.72 13.86
C ARG A 107 -38.71 -1.40 13.12
N TRP A 108 -38.81 -1.41 11.79
CA TRP A 108 -39.23 -0.24 11.03
C TRP A 108 -40.75 0.04 11.15
N VAL A 109 -41.58 -1.00 11.19
CA VAL A 109 -43.04 -0.89 11.43
C VAL A 109 -43.33 -0.29 12.83
N LEU A 110 -42.52 -0.59 13.84
CA LEU A 110 -42.59 0.04 15.17
C LEU A 110 -42.35 1.57 15.16
N PHE A 111 -41.71 2.13 14.13
CA PHE A 111 -41.53 3.57 13.99
C PHE A 111 -42.71 4.26 13.28
N GLU A 112 -43.47 3.55 12.44
CA GLU A 112 -44.66 4.12 11.79
C GLU A 112 -45.88 4.12 12.73
N ILE A 113 -45.93 3.21 13.72
CA ILE A 113 -47.02 3.12 14.70
C ILE A 113 -46.92 4.21 15.80
N ARG A 114 -45.77 4.87 15.97
CA ARG A 114 -45.54 5.87 17.05
C ARG A 114 -45.89 7.32 16.70
N THR A 115 -46.61 7.58 15.61
CA THR A 115 -47.15 8.93 15.34
C THR A 115 -48.41 9.25 16.17
N GLY A 116 -48.88 8.33 17.01
CA GLY A 116 -49.90 8.59 18.01
C GLY A 116 -49.53 7.96 19.35
N VAL A 117 -49.58 8.78 20.41
CA VAL A 117 -49.51 8.40 21.83
C VAL A 117 -48.10 8.09 22.34
N GLY A 118 -47.58 9.05 23.10
CA GLY A 118 -46.37 8.90 23.91
C GLY A 118 -46.64 7.98 25.10
N GLU A 119 -45.85 6.92 25.19
CA GLU A 119 -45.71 6.16 26.43
C GLU A 119 -44.27 5.63 26.46
N GLY A 120 -43.53 6.01 27.51
CA GLY A 120 -42.14 5.66 27.70
C GLY A 120 -42.00 4.16 27.90
N VAL A 121 -41.21 3.52 27.05
CA VAL A 121 -40.88 2.10 27.22
C VAL A 121 -39.49 2.05 27.85
N ASP A 122 -39.46 1.63 29.11
CA ASP A 122 -38.25 1.34 29.87
C ASP A 122 -37.35 0.37 29.08
N MET A 123 -36.16 0.86 28.75
CA MET A 123 -35.11 0.05 28.15
C MET A 123 -34.32 -0.58 29.30
N GLU A 124 -34.81 -1.71 29.82
CA GLU A 124 -34.09 -2.52 30.79
C GLU A 124 -32.88 -3.17 30.08
N ARG A 125 -31.76 -2.44 30.10
CA ARG A 125 -30.45 -2.89 29.61
C ARG A 125 -29.59 -3.17 30.83
N SER A 126 -29.14 -4.42 30.96
CA SER A 126 -28.26 -4.97 31.99
C SER A 126 -27.58 -3.94 32.88
N ARG A 127 -27.94 -3.95 34.16
CA ARG A 127 -27.15 -3.39 35.25
C ARG A 127 -25.80 -4.10 35.28
N GLU A 128 -24.82 -3.48 34.65
CA GLU A 128 -23.44 -3.52 35.13
C GLU A 128 -23.19 -2.13 35.72
N ASP A 129 -22.72 -2.09 36.96
CA ASP A 129 -22.58 -0.89 37.80
C ASP A 129 -21.67 0.18 37.16
N GLY A 130 -22.22 0.91 36.19
CA GLY A 130 -21.63 2.11 35.62
C GLY A 130 -22.03 3.31 36.49
N ARG A 131 -21.04 4.04 36.99
CA ARG A 131 -21.28 5.33 37.67
C ARG A 131 -22.04 6.25 36.70
N THR A 132 -23.26 6.61 37.03
CA THR A 132 -24.05 7.60 36.28
C THR A 132 -23.56 9.00 36.65
N LEU A 133 -22.77 9.62 35.78
CA LEU A 133 -22.40 11.02 35.90
C LEU A 133 -23.31 11.85 35.00
N VAL A 134 -24.10 12.73 35.63
CA VAL A 134 -24.88 13.76 34.93
C VAL A 134 -23.89 14.83 34.48
N THR A 135 -23.44 14.77 33.24
CA THR A 135 -22.55 15.77 32.66
C THR A 135 -23.35 16.90 32.04
N ASN A 136 -22.86 18.13 32.18
CA ASN A 136 -23.45 19.31 31.55
C ASN A 136 -23.40 19.19 30.02
N ASP A 137 -24.41 19.78 29.35
CA ASP A 137 -24.65 19.78 27.90
C ASP A 137 -23.47 20.26 27.02
N ALA A 138 -22.40 20.78 27.63
CA ALA A 138 -21.23 21.34 26.96
C ALA A 138 -20.19 20.28 26.56
N ASP A 139 -20.07 19.18 27.30
CA ASP A 139 -19.03 18.16 27.07
C ASP A 139 -19.50 17.04 26.12
N LEU A 140 -20.81 16.93 25.91
CA LEU A 140 -21.40 15.95 25.02
C LEU A 140 -21.46 16.49 23.59
N PRO A 141 -21.18 15.66 22.56
CA PRO A 141 -21.46 16.05 21.20
C PRO A 141 -22.96 16.35 21.09
N ARG A 142 -23.33 17.43 20.41
CA ARG A 142 -24.74 17.76 20.21
C ARG A 142 -25.35 16.79 19.18
N PRO A 143 -26.51 16.18 19.47
CA PRO A 143 -27.18 15.33 18.49
C PRO A 143 -27.56 16.16 17.24
N PRO A 144 -27.31 15.63 16.03
CA PRO A 144 -27.72 16.30 14.81
C PRO A 144 -29.25 16.44 14.79
N ILE A 145 -29.73 17.62 14.38
CA ILE A 145 -31.17 17.92 14.31
C ILE A 145 -31.63 17.79 12.86
N TYR A 146 -32.61 16.93 12.61
CA TYR A 146 -33.17 16.78 11.27
C TYR A 146 -34.05 17.99 10.93
N ARG A 147 -33.60 18.80 9.95
CA ARG A 147 -34.33 19.98 9.45
C ARG A 147 -34.89 19.78 8.03
N GLY A 148 -34.82 18.56 7.49
CA GLY A 148 -35.28 18.25 6.14
C GLY A 148 -36.73 17.74 6.11
N SER A 149 -37.47 18.03 5.05
CA SER A 149 -38.75 17.38 4.75
C SER A 149 -38.64 16.31 3.66
N THR A 150 -37.51 16.27 2.93
CA THR A 150 -37.33 15.45 1.73
C THR A 150 -36.35 14.30 1.93
N GLN A 151 -36.58 13.18 1.24
CA GLN A 151 -35.76 11.96 1.33
C GLN A 151 -34.29 12.21 0.96
N ARG A 152 -34.01 13.16 0.06
CA ARG A 152 -32.64 13.57 -0.32
C ARG A 152 -31.86 14.17 0.87
N LYS A 153 -32.54 14.84 1.80
CA LYS A 153 -31.93 15.41 3.02
C LYS A 153 -31.82 14.39 4.17
N LYS A 154 -32.52 13.26 4.08
CA LYS A 154 -32.46 12.17 5.08
C LYS A 154 -31.11 11.45 5.06
N ARG A 155 -30.53 11.21 3.89
CA ARG A 155 -29.22 10.53 3.76
C ARG A 155 -28.08 11.26 4.50
N PRO A 156 -27.79 12.55 4.23
CA PRO A 156 -26.72 13.25 4.95
C PRO A 156 -27.02 13.40 6.45
N PHE A 157 -28.29 13.46 6.86
CA PHE A 157 -28.68 13.45 8.26
C PHE A 157 -28.37 12.11 8.94
N MET A 158 -28.72 10.99 8.31
CA MET A 158 -28.43 9.66 8.83
C MET A 158 -26.93 9.41 8.92
N ASP A 159 -26.15 9.89 7.95
CA ASP A 159 -24.69 9.79 7.96
C ASP A 159 -24.11 10.58 9.15
N ALA A 160 -24.60 11.81 9.39
CA ALA A 160 -24.22 12.60 10.57
C ALA A 160 -24.65 11.94 11.90
N TYR A 161 -25.83 11.31 11.93
CA TYR A 161 -26.32 10.58 13.09
C TYR A 161 -25.47 9.35 13.43
N LEU A 162 -24.98 8.61 12.42
CA LEU A 162 -24.07 7.48 12.64
C LEU A 162 -22.71 7.91 13.21
N VAL A 163 -22.19 9.07 12.81
CA VAL A 163 -20.97 9.65 13.38
C VAL A 163 -21.20 10.06 14.84
N TYR A 164 -22.34 10.70 15.14
CA TYR A 164 -22.74 11.03 16.50
C TYR A 164 -22.82 9.78 17.38
N GLN A 165 -23.49 8.73 16.93
CA GLN A 165 -23.65 7.48 17.67
C GLN A 165 -22.29 6.84 18.00
N ARG A 166 -21.39 6.74 17.02
CA ARG A 166 -20.04 6.20 17.23
C ARG A 166 -19.26 7.00 18.27
N LYS A 167 -19.40 8.33 18.27
CA LYS A 167 -18.73 9.19 19.26
C LYS A 167 -19.27 8.95 20.66
N ILE A 168 -20.59 8.80 20.83
CA ILE A 168 -21.20 8.41 22.10
C ILE A 168 -20.71 7.02 22.54
N ASP A 169 -20.67 6.04 21.64
CA ASP A 169 -20.25 4.68 21.95
C ASP A 169 -18.78 4.62 22.41
N VAL A 170 -17.88 5.37 21.75
CA VAL A 170 -16.47 5.50 22.15
C VAL A 170 -16.36 6.14 23.54
N MET A 171 -17.10 7.22 23.80
CA MET A 171 -17.08 7.88 25.11
C MET A 171 -17.62 6.99 26.24
N ASN A 172 -18.68 6.22 25.96
CA ASN A 172 -19.22 5.25 26.92
C ASN A 172 -18.18 4.17 27.25
N GLN A 173 -17.48 3.66 26.22
CA GLN A 173 -16.44 2.64 26.39
C GLN A 173 -15.20 3.18 27.11
N SER A 174 -14.78 4.42 26.82
CA SER A 174 -13.56 4.99 27.40
C SER A 174 -13.71 5.39 28.87
N THR A 175 -14.91 5.76 29.29
CA THR A 175 -15.14 6.39 30.60
C THR A 175 -15.80 5.43 31.60
N GLY A 176 -16.36 4.30 31.14
CA GLY A 176 -17.14 3.39 31.99
C GLY A 176 -18.45 4.03 32.52
N THR A 177 -18.84 5.16 31.92
CA THR A 177 -19.97 6.00 32.30
C THR A 177 -21.00 5.90 31.20
N ILE A 178 -22.26 5.61 31.54
CA ILE A 178 -23.37 5.64 30.57
C ILE A 178 -23.88 7.08 30.50
N PHE A 179 -23.66 7.75 29.37
CA PHE A 179 -24.18 9.09 29.14
C PHE A 179 -25.65 9.02 28.71
N PHE A 180 -26.55 9.54 29.54
CA PHE A 180 -27.95 9.78 29.18
C PHE A 180 -28.14 11.26 28.86
N VAL A 181 -28.57 11.57 27.63
CA VAL A 181 -28.99 12.91 27.26
C VAL A 181 -30.40 13.12 27.81
N MET A 182 -30.53 13.84 28.92
CA MET A 182 -31.83 14.30 29.40
C MET A 182 -32.21 15.58 28.69
N SER A 183 -33.29 15.57 27.92
CA SER A 183 -33.92 16.80 27.43
C SER A 183 -34.44 17.56 28.66
N VAL A 184 -33.71 18.57 29.11
CA VAL A 184 -34.25 19.50 30.11
C VAL A 184 -35.43 20.21 29.44
N GLY A 185 -36.63 19.96 29.96
CA GLY A 185 -37.86 20.51 29.40
C GLY A 185 -37.81 22.04 29.30
N GLY A 186 -38.22 22.51 28.12
CA GLY A 186 -38.90 23.77 27.84
C GLY A 186 -38.52 25.04 28.62
N ALA A 187 -38.01 26.02 27.89
CA ALA A 187 -38.50 27.39 27.91
C ALA A 187 -38.54 27.93 26.47
#